data_AF-A0A832UYY5-F1
#
_entry.id   AF-A0A832UYY5-F1
#
_cell.length_a   1.000
_cell.length_b   1.000
_cell.length_c   1.000
_cell.angle_alpha   90.00
_cell.angle_beta   90.00
_cell.angle_gamma   90.00
#
_symmetry.space_group_name_H-M   'P 1'
#
loop_
_entity.id
_entity.type
_entity.pdbx_description
1 polymer ?
#
loop_
_entity_poly.entity_id
_entity_poly.type
_entity_poly.pdbx_seq_one_letter_code
_entity_poly.pdbx_strand_id
1 'polypeptide(L)' 'MDYKSLGLKCGLEIHQQLDTEKLFCDCPSILQEREPDILIKRKLHAVAGELGEVDPAAMQAALRGASYV' A
#
# COMPACT_ATOMS: atom_id res chain seq x y z
N MET A 1 0.63 32.75 -19.20
CA MET A 1 0.87 32.80 -17.74
C MET A 1 2.34 32.51 -17.52
N ASP A 2 3.04 33.31 -16.72
CA ASP A 2 4.45 33.07 -16.46
C ASP A 2 4.63 32.14 -15.25
N TYR A 3 4.77 30.84 -15.50
CA TYR A 3 4.89 29.83 -14.45
C TYR A 3 6.20 29.93 -13.66
N LYS A 4 7.22 30.58 -14.22
CA LYS A 4 8.52 30.76 -13.57
C LYS A 4 8.45 31.83 -12.48
N SER A 5 7.77 32.95 -12.74
CA SER A 5 7.53 33.98 -11.71
C SER A 5 6.56 33.52 -10.62
N LEU A 6 5.67 32.57 -10.92
CA LEU A 6 4.79 31.93 -9.94
C LEU A 6 5.50 30.89 -9.06
N GLY A 7 6.76 30.54 -9.36
CA GLY A 7 7.52 29.54 -8.58
C GLY A 7 6.94 28.12 -8.66
N LEU A 8 6.28 27.78 -9.78
CA LEU A 8 5.64 26.48 -9.96
C LEU A 8 6.65 25.34 -9.83
N LYS A 9 6.31 24.35 -9.00
CA LYS A 9 7.03 23.07 -8.88
C LYS A 9 6.03 21.94 -9.11
N CYS A 10 6.35 21.01 -9.99
CA CYS A 10 5.52 19.83 -10.26
C CYS A 10 6.38 18.56 -10.31
N GLY A 11 5.78 17.43 -9.91
CA GLY A 11 6.36 16.10 -10.02
C GLY A 11 5.38 15.18 -10.73
N LEU A 12 5.92 14.12 -11.34
CA LEU A 12 5.14 13.05 -11.96
C LEU A 12 5.52 11.73 -11.29
N GLU A 13 4.54 10.91 -10.98
CA GLU A 13 4.71 9.57 -10.44
C GLU A 13 3.95 8.59 -11.34
N ILE A 14 4.64 7.55 -11.83
CA ILE A 14 4.08 6.57 -12.77
C ILE A 14 4.30 5.19 -12.19
N HIS A 15 3.22 4.42 -12.05
CA HIS A 15 3.24 3.01 -11.67
C HIS A 15 2.82 2.19 -12.89
N GLN A 16 3.55 1.12 -13.20
CA GLN A 16 3.27 0.20 -14.30
C GLN A 16 3.40 -1.24 -13.83
N GLN A 17 2.47 -2.10 -14.24
CA GLN A 17 2.54 -3.53 -13.96
C GLN A 17 3.44 -4.23 -14.99
N LEU A 18 4.19 -5.24 -14.54
CA LEU A 18 5.02 -6.08 -15.40
C LEU A 18 4.24 -7.32 -15.82
N ASP A 19 4.37 -7.74 -17.08
CA ASP A 19 3.81 -8.99 -17.59
C ASP A 19 4.77 -10.16 -17.28
N THR A 20 4.92 -10.43 -15.99
CA THR A 20 5.80 -11.48 -15.42
C THR A 20 5.03 -12.27 -14.35
N GLU A 21 5.67 -13.21 -13.67
CA GLU A 21 5.16 -13.74 -12.39
C GLU A 21 5.17 -12.67 -11.27
N LYS A 22 4.67 -13.03 -10.07
CA LYS A 22 4.73 -12.14 -8.91
C LYS A 22 6.19 -11.89 -8.50
N LEU A 23 6.49 -10.66 -8.08
CA LEU A 23 7.86 -10.23 -7.81
C LEU A 23 8.61 -11.08 -6.74
N PHE A 24 7.89 -11.70 -5.81
CA PHE A 24 8.48 -12.45 -4.69
C PHE A 24 7.96 -13.90 -4.56
N CYS A 25 7.32 -14.44 -5.61
CA CYS A 25 7.00 -15.86 -5.71
C CYS A 25 6.66 -16.28 -7.15
N ASP A 26 6.81 -17.56 -7.45
CA ASP A 26 6.58 -18.14 -8.79
C ASP A 26 5.08 -18.26 -9.18
N CYS A 27 4.20 -17.53 -8.50
CA CYS A 27 2.78 -17.53 -8.82
C CYS A 27 2.52 -16.68 -10.09
N PRO A 28 1.62 -17.11 -10.98
CA PRO A 28 1.21 -16.28 -12.12
C PRO A 28 0.56 -14.98 -11.63
N SER A 29 0.80 -13.89 -12.35
CA SER A 29 0.25 -12.54 -12.07
C SER A 29 -1.16 -12.33 -12.63
N ILE A 30 -1.94 -13.40 -12.78
CA ILE A 30 -3.30 -13.34 -13.29
C ILE A 30 -4.30 -13.04 -12.18
N LEU A 31 -5.28 -12.20 -12.47
CA LEU A 31 -6.44 -12.00 -11.61
C LEU A 31 -7.41 -13.18 -11.76
N GLN A 32 -8.06 -13.56 -10.66
CA GLN A 32 -9.02 -14.65 -10.60
C GLN A 32 -10.34 -14.11 -10.03
N GLU A 33 -11.44 -14.37 -10.72
CA GLU A 33 -12.80 -13.95 -10.29
C GLU A 33 -13.62 -15.09 -9.65
N ARG A 34 -13.04 -16.29 -9.53
CA ARG A 34 -13.69 -17.42 -8.86
C ARG A 34 -13.77 -17.19 -7.35
N GLU A 35 -14.71 -17.87 -6.70
CA GLU A 35 -14.78 -17.92 -5.24
C GLU A 35 -13.44 -18.43 -4.65
N PRO A 36 -12.91 -17.77 -3.61
CA PRO A 36 -11.67 -18.18 -2.97
C PRO A 36 -11.85 -19.51 -2.22
N ASP A 37 -10.84 -20.37 -2.28
CA ASP A 37 -10.90 -21.67 -1.58
C ASP A 37 -10.93 -21.51 -0.05
N ILE A 38 -10.31 -20.44 0.46
CA ILE A 38 -10.14 -20.15 1.89
C ILE A 38 -10.23 -18.64 2.12
N LEU A 39 -10.98 -18.24 3.16
CA LEU A 39 -11.01 -16.87 3.66
C LEU A 39 -10.13 -16.73 4.91
N ILE A 40 -9.27 -15.72 4.94
CA ILE A 40 -8.36 -15.46 6.06
C ILE A 40 -8.60 -14.04 6.56
N LYS A 41 -9.02 -13.89 7.82
CA LYS A 41 -9.23 -12.58 8.44
C LYS A 41 -8.02 -12.18 9.30
N ARG A 42 -7.47 -10.99 9.07
CA ARG A 42 -6.30 -10.45 9.81
C ARG A 42 -6.51 -9.02 10.27
N LYS A 43 -5.71 -8.61 11.25
CA LYS A 43 -5.61 -7.23 11.74
C LYS A 43 -4.18 -6.74 11.58
N LEU A 44 -4.05 -5.49 11.14
CA LEU A 44 -2.78 -4.79 11.14
C LEU A 44 -2.62 -4.08 12.50
N HIS A 45 -1.41 -4.10 13.04
CA HIS A 45 -1.06 -3.46 14.30
C HIS A 45 -0.03 -2.37 14.04
N ALA A 46 -0.20 -1.21 14.67
CA ALA A 46 0.83 -0.19 14.69
C ALA A 46 2.00 -0.70 15.54
N VAL A 47 3.20 -0.60 14.99
CA VAL A 47 4.43 -1.04 15.65
C VAL A 47 5.35 0.15 15.86
N ALA A 48 6.12 0.12 16.94
CA ALA A 48 7.15 1.10 17.19
C ALA A 48 8.30 0.92 16.18
N GLY A 49 8.77 2.04 15.64
CA GLY A 49 10.00 2.09 14.84
C GLY A 49 11.25 1.92 15.71
N GLU A 50 12.42 2.05 15.09
CA GLU A 50 13.72 1.82 15.76
C GLU A 50 13.93 2.69 17.02
N LEU A 51 13.39 3.91 17.04
CA LEU A 51 13.47 4.83 18.17
C LEU A 51 12.38 4.60 19.24
N GLY A 52 11.55 3.57 19.09
CA GLY A 52 10.43 3.28 19.99
C GLY A 52 9.16 4.09 19.69
N GLU A 53 9.21 5.02 18.74
CA GLU A 53 8.07 5.85 18.37
C GLU A 53 7.16 5.16 17.35
N VAL A 54 5.85 5.36 17.50
CA VAL A 54 4.84 4.80 16.58
C VAL A 54 4.37 5.88 15.63
N ASP A 55 4.33 5.57 14.34
CA ASP A 55 3.82 6.51 13.34
C ASP A 55 2.34 6.89 13.64
N PRO A 56 2.00 8.19 13.66
CA PRO A 56 0.65 8.64 13.98
C PRO A 56 -0.44 8.09 13.06
N ALA A 57 -0.17 7.94 11.76
CA ALA A 57 -1.13 7.43 10.80
C ALA A 57 -1.35 5.92 10.99
N ALA A 58 -0.28 5.15 11.22
CA ALA A 58 -0.36 3.75 11.59
C ALA A 58 -1.13 3.55 12.90
N MET A 59 -0.88 4.39 13.91
CA MET A 59 -1.60 4.37 15.18
C MET A 59 -3.09 4.64 14.98
N GLN A 60 -3.45 5.66 14.21
CA GLN A 60 -4.84 5.97 13.90
C GLN A 60 -5.54 4.82 13.16
N ALA A 61 -4.87 4.20 12.18
CA ALA A 61 -5.39 3.05 11.46
C ALA A 61 -5.62 1.84 12.39
N ALA A 62 -4.69 1.58 13.31
CA ALA A 62 -4.83 0.52 14.30
C ALA A 62 -5.98 0.79 15.29
N LEU A 63 -6.13 2.04 15.77
CA LEU A 63 -7.22 2.44 16.66
C LEU A 63 -8.61 2.30 16.03
N ARG A 64 -8.71 2.42 14.70
CA ARG A 64 -9.96 2.12 13.97
C ARG A 64 -10.38 0.66 14.11
N GLY A 65 -9.46 -0.23 14.48
CA GLY A 65 -9.75 -1.65 14.75
C GLY A 65 -10.19 -2.44 13.52
N ALA A 66 -9.87 -1.95 12.32
CA ALA A 66 -10.26 -2.56 11.06
C ALA A 66 -9.71 -3.99 10.97
N SER A 67 -10.55 -4.90 10.48
CA SER A 67 -10.14 -6.25 10.12
C SER A 67 -10.23 -6.40 8.61
N TYR A 68 -9.20 -7.00 8.03
CA TYR A 68 -9.07 -7.24 6.60
C TYR A 68 -9.36 -8.70 6.34
N VAL A 69 -10.24 -8.96 5.38
CA VAL A 69 -10.58 -10.30 4.88
C VAL A 69 -10.07 -10.39 3.46
#